data_AF-H2QWN9-F1
#
_entry.id   AF-H2QWN9-F1
#
_cell.length_a   1.000
_cell.length_b   1.000
_cell.length_c   1.000
_cell.angle_alpha   90.00
_cell.angle_beta   90.00
_cell.angle_gamma   90.00
#
_symmetry.space_group_name_H-M   'P 1'
#
loop_
_entity.id
_entity.type
_entity.pdbx_description
1 polymer ?
#
loop_
_entity_poly.entity_id
_entity_poly.type
_entity_poly.pdbx_seq_one_letter_code
_entity_poly.pdbx_strand_id
1 'polypeptide(L)' 'MKDSSGNWREPPPPYPCIETGDSKMNLNDFVSMDPKVGWGAVYTLSEFTHRFGSKNC' A
#
# COMPACT_ATOMS: atom_id res chain seq x y z
N MET A 1 -4.90 10.59 6.13
CA MET A 1 -5.64 10.31 7.38
C MET A 1 -6.09 11.54 8.16
N LYS A 2 -5.75 12.76 7.74
CA LYS A 2 -6.45 13.97 8.20
C LYS A 2 -7.62 14.29 7.28
N ASP A 3 -8.67 14.90 7.81
CA ASP A 3 -9.78 15.45 7.03
C ASP A 3 -9.48 16.89 6.55
N SER A 4 -10.45 17.51 5.87
CA SER A 4 -10.33 18.88 5.37
C SER A 4 -10.20 19.93 6.49
N SER A 5 -10.66 19.60 7.70
CA SER A 5 -10.56 20.44 8.89
C SER A 5 -9.23 20.23 9.64
N GLY A 6 -8.39 19.29 9.19
CA GLY A 6 -7.11 18.96 9.81
C GLY A 6 -7.21 17.98 10.98
N ASN A 7 -8.42 17.50 11.31
CA ASN A 7 -8.62 16.50 12.36
C ASN A 7 -8.19 15.12 11.84
N TRP A 8 -7.68 14.29 12.75
CA TRP A 8 -7.39 12.90 12.45
C TRP A 8 -8.70 12.13 12.27
N ARG A 9 -8.82 11.41 11.15
CA ARG A 9 -9.95 10.50 10.88
C ARG A 9 -9.95 9.32 11.84
N GLU A 10 -8.75 8.85 12.20
CA GLU A 10 -8.47 7.83 13.20
C GLU A 10 -7.16 8.21 13.91
N PRO A 11 -6.97 7.85 15.20
CA PRO A 11 -5.75 8.20 15.92
C PRO A 11 -4.51 7.62 15.21
N PRO A 12 -3.46 8.43 14.99
CA PRO A 12 -2.24 7.92 14.37
C PRO A 12 -1.51 6.97 15.33
N PRO A 13 -0.67 6.07 14.80
CA PRO A 13 0.22 5.27 15.64
C PRO A 13 1.11 6.15 16.55
N PRO A 14 1.50 5.68 17.75
CA PRO A 14 2.22 6.48 18.74
C PRO A 14 3.74 6.61 18.46
N TYR A 15 4.18 6.26 17.26
CA TYR A 15 5.58 6.37 16.82
C TYR A 15 5.69 7.37 15.67
N PRO A 16 6.88 7.94 15.41
CA PRO A 16 7.09 8.89 14.30
C PRO A 16 6.74 8.27 12.93
N CYS A 17 6.40 9.11 11.95
CA CYS A 17 6.12 8.62 10.60
C CYS A 17 7.26 7.76 10.05
N ILE A 18 6.91 6.69 9.34
CA ILE A 18 7.87 5.90 8.59
C ILE A 18 8.29 6.73 7.37
N GLU A 19 9.59 7.02 7.26
CA GLU A 19 10.18 7.77 6.14
C GLU A 19 11.53 7.19 5.75
N THR A 20 11.94 7.43 4.50
CA THR A 20 13.26 7.06 3.97
C THR A 20 14.03 8.31 3.56
N GLY A 21 15.29 8.16 3.14
CA GLY A 21 16.06 9.27 2.58
C GLY A 21 15.43 9.87 1.31
N ASP A 22 14.70 9.05 0.54
CA ASP A 22 14.17 9.43 -0.77
C ASP A 22 12.72 9.96 -0.70
N SER A 23 11.93 9.53 0.29
CA SER A 23 10.53 9.94 0.40
C SER A 23 10.00 9.91 1.82
N LYS A 24 9.12 10.88 2.11
CA LYS A 24 8.33 10.96 3.35
C LYS A 24 6.87 10.52 3.16
N MET A 25 6.42 10.36 1.91
CA MET A 25 5.03 10.01 1.59
C MET A 25 4.92 9.46 0.16
N ASN A 26 4.98 8.13 0.01
CA ASN A 26 4.79 7.42 -1.27
C ASN A 26 3.62 6.41 -1.20
N LEU A 27 2.70 6.56 -0.24
CA LEU A 27 1.59 5.61 -0.04
C LEU A 27 0.76 5.39 -1.31
N ASN A 28 0.56 6.45 -2.11
CA ASN A 28 -0.21 6.37 -3.34
C ASN A 28 0.43 5.41 -4.38
N ASP A 29 1.75 5.28 -4.38
CA ASP A 29 2.47 4.42 -5.33
C ASP A 29 2.24 2.94 -5.01
N PHE A 30 2.02 2.61 -3.74
CA PHE A 30 1.69 1.25 -3.29
C PHE A 30 0.19 0.93 -3.33
N VAL A 31 -0.67 1.96 -3.23
CA VAL A 31 -2.12 1.80 -3.40
C VAL A 31 -2.48 1.67 -4.88
N SER A 32 -1.68 2.24 -5.77
CA SER A 32 -1.85 2.15 -7.23
C SER A 32 -1.84 0.69 -7.70
N MET A 33 -2.71 0.38 -8.65
CA MET A 33 -2.76 -0.90 -9.38
C MET A 33 -2.20 -0.76 -10.81
N ASP A 34 -1.57 0.37 -11.14
CA ASP A 34 -0.79 0.50 -12.38
C ASP A 34 0.54 -0.24 -12.21
N PRO A 35 0.82 -1.30 -12.99
CA PRO A 35 2.06 -2.08 -12.87
C PRO A 35 3.34 -1.29 -13.19
N LYS A 36 3.23 -0.06 -13.70
CA LYS A 36 4.37 0.84 -13.96
C LYS A 36 4.72 1.74 -12.78
N VAL A 37 3.90 1.74 -11.72
CA VAL A 37 4.06 2.63 -10.55
C VAL A 37 4.51 1.83 -9.34
N GLY A 38 5.43 2.40 -8.56
CA GLY A 38 5.84 1.84 -7.27
C GLY A 38 6.76 0.62 -7.37
N TRP A 39 6.64 -0.28 -6.39
CA TRP A 39 7.48 -1.48 -6.25
C TRP A 39 6.63 -2.74 -6.18
N GLY A 40 7.19 -3.86 -6.62
CA GLY A 40 6.53 -5.16 -6.61
C GLY A 40 5.82 -5.48 -7.93
N ALA A 41 4.80 -6.33 -7.86
CA ALA A 41 4.01 -6.74 -9.01
C ALA A 41 2.52 -6.66 -8.67
N VAL A 42 1.74 -6.08 -9.57
CA VAL A 42 0.28 -6.05 -9.50
C VAL A 42 -0.27 -7.33 -10.10
N TYR A 43 -1.21 -7.96 -9.40
CA TYR A 43 -1.91 -9.15 -9.87
C TYR A 43 -3.41 -8.90 -9.80
N THR A 44 -4.13 -9.37 -10.82
CA THR A 44 -5.57 -9.62 -10.67
C THR A 44 -5.81 -10.69 -9.61
N LEU A 45 -7.03 -10.77 -9.08
CA LEU A 45 -7.40 -11.81 -8.12
C LEU A 45 -7.11 -13.23 -8.64
N SER A 46 -7.40 -13.48 -9.92
CA SER A 46 -7.15 -14.78 -10.56
C SER A 46 -5.66 -15.11 -10.63
N GLU A 47 -4.81 -14.16 -11.01
CA GLU A 47 -3.36 -14.38 -11.08
C GLU A 47 -2.77 -14.59 -9.68
N PHE A 48 -3.21 -13.80 -8.70
CA PHE A 48 -2.76 -13.91 -7.32
C PHE A 48 -3.11 -15.28 -6.72
N THR A 49 -4.36 -15.72 -6.88
CA THR A 49 -4.82 -17.04 -6.40
C THR A 49 -4.17 -18.19 -7.15
N HIS A 50 -3.96 -18.06 -8.47
CA HIS A 50 -3.21 -19.07 -9.22
C HIS A 50 -1.75 -19.17 -8.77
N ARG A 51 -1.12 -18.04 -8.43
CA ARG A 51 0.28 -17.98 -8.02
C ARG A 51 0.51 -18.49 -6.60
N PHE A 52 -0.37 -18.16 -5.67
CA PHE A 52 -0.15 -18.41 -4.24
C PHE A 52 -1.16 -19.38 -3.60
N GLY A 53 -2.23 -19.75 -4.32
CA GLY A 53 -3.14 -20.80 -3.87
C GLY A 53 -2.48 -22.16 -3.94
N SER A 54 -2.58 -22.95 -2.87
CA SER A 54 -2.13 -24.33 -2.87
C SER A 54 -2.84 -25.13 -3.96
N LYS A 55 -2.09 -25.84 -4.80
CA LYS A 55 -2.63 -26.99 -5.52
C LYS A 55 -2.80 -28.10 -4.50
N ASN A 56 -3.97 -28.19 -3.87
CA ASN A 56 -4.34 -29.42 -3.19
C ASN A 56 -4.50 -30.48 -4.28
N CYS A 57 -3.46 -31.31 -4.45
CA CYS A 57 -3.53 -32.56 -5.20
C CYS A 57 -4.33 -33.59 -4.38
#